data_AF-P0DKP0-F1
#
_entry.id   AF-P0DKP0-F1
#
_cell.length_a   1.000
_cell.length_b   1.000
_cell.length_c   1.000
_cell.angle_alpha   90.00
_cell.angle_beta   90.00
_cell.angle_gamma   90.00
#
_symmetry.space_group_name_H-M   'P 1'
#
loop_
_entity.id
_entity.type
_entity.pdbx_description
1 polymer ?
#
loop_
_entity_poly.entity_id
_entity_poly.type
_entity_poly.pdbx_seq_one_letter_code
_entity_poly.pdbx_strand_id
1 'polypeptide(L)'
;QACSETSDCLEGLECSGNQCLIPYDGDDSCVTGFDCVIGVGCVYDNGNPGRCIRDHRCKGDKKDICTNPATECDEDKVCGYKEGETCYGPCRKGLTCRNTRCQK
;
A
#
# COMPACT_ATOMS: atom_id res chain seq x y z
N GLN A 1 5.40 4.45 -15.28
CA GLN A 1 4.68 4.32 -16.57
C GLN A 1 3.19 4.33 -16.28
N ALA A 2 2.36 4.94 -17.13
CA ALA A 2 0.91 4.81 -17.00
C ALA A 2 0.45 3.49 -17.63
N CYS A 3 -0.45 2.79 -16.96
CA CYS A 3 -1.10 1.59 -17.50
C CYS A 3 -2.58 1.84 -17.74
N SER A 4 -3.14 1.08 -18.67
CA SER A 4 -4.56 1.12 -19.03
C SER A 4 -4.97 -0.22 -19.64
N GLU A 5 -6.25 -0.37 -20.00
CA GLU A 5 -6.75 -1.55 -20.74
C GLU A 5 -6.01 -1.82 -22.06
N THR A 6 -5.29 -0.82 -22.59
CA THR A 6 -4.57 -0.91 -23.86
C THR A 6 -3.06 -0.81 -23.71
N SER A 7 -2.56 -0.60 -22.49
CA SER A 7 -1.13 -0.44 -22.22
C SER A 7 -0.77 -1.24 -20.98
N ASP A 8 -0.23 -2.41 -21.25
CA ASP A 8 0.32 -3.27 -20.21
C ASP A 8 1.58 -2.65 -19.60
N CYS A 9 1.86 -3.06 -18.38
CA CYS A 9 3.10 -2.74 -17.71
C CYS A 9 4.24 -3.59 -18.25
N LEU A 10 5.47 -3.11 -18.04
CA LEU A 10 6.65 -3.95 -18.22
C LEU A 10 6.55 -5.22 -17.36
N GLU A 11 7.18 -6.30 -17.82
CA GLU A 11 7.25 -7.56 -17.09
C GLU A 11 7.77 -7.32 -15.65
N GLY A 12 7.10 -7.94 -14.68
CA GLY A 12 7.40 -7.77 -13.25
C GLY A 12 6.59 -6.67 -12.55
N LEU A 13 5.94 -5.78 -13.29
CA LEU A 13 5.12 -4.69 -12.72
C LEU A 13 3.62 -4.98 -12.83
N GLU A 14 2.85 -4.45 -11.89
CA GLU A 14 1.40 -4.56 -11.82
C GLU A 14 0.73 -3.21 -12.03
N CYS A 15 -0.37 -3.19 -12.80
CA CYS A 15 -1.16 -1.98 -13.00
C CYS A 15 -2.01 -1.69 -11.77
N SER A 16 -1.73 -0.58 -11.09
CA SER A 16 -2.42 -0.13 -9.88
C SER A 16 -2.63 1.39 -9.93
N GLY A 17 -3.89 1.85 -9.90
CA GLY A 17 -4.21 3.27 -9.94
C GLY A 17 -3.74 3.98 -11.22
N ASN A 18 -3.79 3.29 -12.36
CA ASN A 18 -3.26 3.74 -13.66
C ASN A 18 -1.74 3.93 -13.68
N GLN A 19 -1.01 3.32 -12.75
CA GLN A 19 0.45 3.31 -12.73
C GLN A 19 0.97 1.88 -12.69
N CYS A 20 2.07 1.64 -13.39
CA CYS A 20 2.83 0.41 -13.28
C CYS A 20 3.70 0.48 -12.03
N LEU A 21 3.36 -0.33 -11.03
CA LEU A 21 3.97 -0.34 -9.72
C LEU A 21 4.45 -1.75 -9.38
N ILE A 22 5.39 -1.85 -8.46
CA ILE A 22 5.98 -3.13 -8.06
C ILE A 22 4.92 -3.91 -7.24
N PRO A 23 4.56 -5.15 -7.64
CA PRO A 23 3.59 -5.96 -6.91
C PRO A 23 4.10 -6.36 -5.52
N TYR A 24 3.19 -6.87 -4.70
CA TYR A 24 3.57 -7.47 -3.42
C TYR A 24 4.52 -8.65 -3.64
N ASP A 25 5.66 -8.64 -2.95
CA ASP A 25 6.74 -9.64 -3.09
C ASP A 25 7.34 -9.73 -4.51
N GLY A 26 7.28 -8.63 -5.28
CA GLY A 26 7.98 -8.52 -6.56
C GLY A 26 9.51 -8.56 -6.41
N ASP A 27 10.18 -8.90 -7.51
CA ASP A 27 11.65 -8.99 -7.60
C ASP A 27 12.32 -7.61 -7.67
N ASP A 28 11.60 -6.59 -8.16
CA ASP A 28 12.09 -5.23 -8.26
C ASP A 28 12.23 -4.56 -6.89
N SER A 29 13.28 -3.75 -6.75
CA SER A 29 13.51 -2.97 -5.53
C SER A 29 12.70 -1.68 -5.51
N CYS A 30 12.12 -1.36 -4.37
CA CYS A 30 11.48 -0.07 -4.12
C CYS A 30 12.41 0.92 -3.39
N VAL A 31 12.26 2.19 -3.71
CA VAL A 31 12.98 3.34 -3.15
C VAL A 31 12.07 4.24 -2.34
N THR A 32 10.76 4.18 -2.57
CA THR A 32 9.73 4.86 -1.79
C THR A 32 8.53 3.95 -1.59
N GLY A 33 7.67 4.29 -0.62
CA GLY A 33 6.38 3.60 -0.43
C GLY A 33 5.41 3.77 -1.61
N PHE A 34 5.69 4.66 -2.57
CA PHE A 34 4.85 4.89 -3.75
C PHE A 34 5.29 4.08 -4.97
N ASP A 35 6.42 3.35 -4.88
CA ASP A 35 6.89 2.51 -5.98
C ASP A 35 6.14 1.17 -6.02
N CYS A 36 5.52 0.80 -4.90
CA CYS A 36 4.75 -0.43 -4.74
C CYS A 36 3.27 -0.21 -5.13
N VAL A 37 2.59 -1.30 -5.51
CA VAL A 37 1.13 -1.32 -5.72
C VAL A 37 0.40 -0.67 -4.55
N ILE A 38 -0.72 0.01 -4.83
CA ILE A 38 -1.49 0.73 -3.82
C ILE A 38 -1.84 -0.19 -2.65
N GLY A 39 -1.57 0.30 -1.43
CA GLY A 39 -1.72 -0.47 -0.21
C GLY A 39 -0.57 -1.42 0.11
N VAL A 40 0.48 -1.48 -0.71
CA VAL A 40 1.72 -2.20 -0.41
C VAL A 40 2.79 -1.20 0.00
N GLY A 41 3.49 -1.48 1.09
CA GLY A 41 4.56 -0.66 1.61
C GLY A 41 5.94 -1.20 1.24
N CYS A 42 6.84 -0.27 0.95
CA CYS A 42 8.27 -0.55 0.81
C CYS A 42 8.92 -0.74 2.18
N VAL A 43 9.67 -1.83 2.35
CA VAL A 43 10.41 -2.16 3.57
C VAL A 43 11.89 -2.24 3.24
N TYR A 44 12.72 -1.60 4.06
CA TYR A 44 14.18 -1.67 3.96
C TYR A 44 14.70 -2.55 5.09
N ASP A 45 15.37 -3.62 4.72
CA ASP A 45 16.16 -4.43 5.65
C ASP A 45 17.62 -3.97 5.57
N ASN A 46 18.29 -3.89 6.72
CA ASN A 46 19.64 -3.32 6.85
C ASN A 46 20.61 -3.78 5.75
N GLY A 47 20.93 -2.87 4.81
CA GLY A 47 21.89 -3.09 3.72
C GLY A 47 21.31 -3.69 2.44
N ASN A 48 20.02 -4.04 2.42
CA ASN A 48 19.34 -4.55 1.25
C ASN A 48 18.55 -3.44 0.53
N PRO A 49 18.37 -3.55 -0.79
CA PRO A 49 17.38 -2.73 -1.50
C PRO A 49 16.00 -2.89 -0.88
N GLY A 50 15.19 -1.83 -0.91
CA GLY A 50 13.83 -1.89 -0.39
C GLY A 50 12.99 -2.91 -1.17
N ARG A 51 12.08 -3.61 -0.48
CA ARG A 51 11.16 -4.58 -1.09
C ARG A 51 9.71 -4.28 -0.73
N CYS A 52 8.81 -4.51 -1.68
CA CYS A 52 7.37 -4.31 -1.53
C CYS A 52 6.70 -5.48 -0.78
N ILE A 53 7.07 -5.70 0.48
CA ILE A 53 6.68 -6.88 1.27
C ILE A 53 5.76 -6.55 2.45
N ARG A 54 5.27 -5.32 2.56
CA ARG A 54 4.30 -4.93 3.60
C ARG A 54 2.91 -4.76 3.02
N ASP A 55 2.00 -5.67 3.31
CA ASP A 55 0.66 -5.63 2.72
C ASP A 55 -0.37 -4.97 3.64
N HIS A 56 -0.86 -3.79 3.25
CA HIS A 56 -1.97 -3.07 3.85
C HIS A 56 -3.24 -3.15 3.00
N ARG A 57 -3.29 -3.98 1.97
CA ARG A 57 -4.50 -4.12 1.15
C ARG A 57 -5.59 -4.82 1.93
N CYS A 58 -6.82 -4.42 1.65
CA CYS A 58 -8.01 -5.11 2.09
C CYS A 58 -8.01 -6.57 1.61
N LYS A 59 -8.45 -7.45 2.51
CA LYS A 59 -8.50 -8.90 2.34
C LYS A 59 -9.94 -9.38 2.15
N GLY A 60 -10.07 -10.68 1.90
CA GLY A 60 -11.34 -11.34 1.61
C GLY A 60 -11.70 -11.27 0.12
N ASP A 61 -12.73 -12.02 -0.28
CA ASP A 61 -13.14 -12.16 -1.68
C ASP A 61 -13.57 -10.82 -2.29
N LYS A 62 -14.15 -9.93 -1.47
CA LYS A 62 -14.61 -8.59 -1.86
C LYS A 62 -13.58 -7.48 -1.63
N LYS A 63 -12.40 -7.82 -1.10
CA LYS A 63 -11.35 -6.86 -0.68
C LYS A 63 -11.94 -5.72 0.17
N ASP A 64 -12.74 -6.04 1.16
CA ASP A 64 -13.44 -5.08 2.03
C ASP A 64 -13.19 -5.36 3.52
N ILE A 65 -12.35 -6.34 3.85
CA ILE A 65 -12.07 -6.74 5.22
C ILE A 65 -10.62 -6.40 5.59
N CYS A 66 -10.44 -5.76 6.74
CA CYS A 66 -9.14 -5.62 7.37
C CYS A 66 -8.96 -6.66 8.48
N THR A 67 -7.75 -7.23 8.55
CA THR A 67 -7.39 -8.17 9.63
C THR A 67 -7.16 -7.45 10.96
N ASN A 68 -6.71 -6.19 10.91
CA ASN A 68 -6.51 -5.37 12.11
C ASN A 68 -7.80 -4.62 12.46
N PRO A 69 -8.38 -4.81 13.66
CA PRO A 69 -9.58 -4.09 14.08
C PRO A 69 -9.38 -2.57 14.24
N ALA A 70 -8.14 -2.09 14.38
CA ALA A 70 -7.83 -0.66 14.41
C ALA A 70 -7.84 -0.01 13.01
N THR A 71 -7.90 -0.81 11.94
CA THR A 71 -7.97 -0.31 10.57
C THR A 71 -9.35 -0.50 9.96
N GLU A 72 -9.62 0.20 8.87
CA GLU A 72 -10.84 0.10 8.09
C GLU A 72 -10.48 0.19 6.60
N CYS A 73 -11.20 -0.56 5.77
CA CYS A 73 -11.01 -0.52 4.33
C CYS A 73 -11.54 0.79 3.76
N ASP A 74 -10.68 1.51 3.06
CA ASP A 74 -11.07 2.68 2.30
C ASP A 74 -11.50 2.33 0.86
N GLU A 75 -11.89 3.37 0.12
CA GLU A 75 -12.30 3.31 -1.27
C GLU A 75 -11.19 2.79 -2.21
N ASP A 76 -9.92 3.01 -1.85
CA ASP A 76 -8.74 2.58 -2.59
C ASP A 76 -8.34 1.13 -2.23
N LYS A 77 -9.18 0.42 -1.45
CA LYS A 77 -8.96 -0.95 -0.99
C LYS A 77 -7.72 -1.08 -0.11
N VAL A 78 -7.40 -0.03 0.65
CA VAL A 78 -6.32 0.00 1.63
C VAL A 78 -6.90 0.01 3.05
N CYS A 79 -6.32 -0.81 3.91
CA CYS A 79 -6.61 -0.88 5.33
C CYS A 79 -5.88 0.25 6.07
N GLY A 80 -6.54 1.40 6.16
CA GLY A 80 -6.01 2.57 6.85
C GLY A 80 -6.38 2.58 8.34
N TYR A 81 -5.47 3.02 9.20
CA TYR A 81 -5.71 3.20 10.63
C TYR A 81 -6.72 4.32 10.91
N LYS A 82 -7.70 4.04 11.78
CA LYS A 82 -8.79 4.95 12.16
C LYS A 82 -8.28 6.15 12.98
N GLU A 83 -9.09 7.20 13.06
CA GLU A 83 -8.74 8.39 13.83
C GLU A 83 -8.52 8.06 15.31
N GLY A 84 -7.42 8.57 15.88
CA GLY A 84 -6.97 8.30 17.25
C GLY A 84 -6.09 7.06 17.41
N GLU A 85 -6.05 6.16 16.42
CA GLU A 85 -5.26 4.94 16.46
C GLU A 85 -3.77 5.19 16.17
N THR A 86 -2.90 4.33 16.71
CA THR A 86 -1.46 4.41 16.46
C THR A 86 -1.14 4.11 14.99
N CYS A 87 -0.45 5.02 14.30
CA CYS A 87 -0.06 4.84 12.90
C CYS A 87 1.16 3.93 12.76
N TYR A 88 0.94 2.62 12.80
CA TYR A 88 1.98 1.67 12.40
C TYR A 88 2.10 1.58 10.88
N GLY A 89 1.10 2.01 10.12
CA GLY A 89 1.05 2.00 8.66
C GLY A 89 0.24 3.19 8.12
N PRO A 90 -0.35 3.09 6.91
CA PRO A 90 -1.12 4.18 6.33
C PRO A 90 -2.34 4.49 7.22
N CYS A 91 -2.59 5.78 7.43
CA CYS A 91 -3.83 6.20 8.06
C CYS A 91 -4.99 6.09 7.06
N ARG A 92 -6.22 5.98 7.57
CA ARG A 92 -7.43 6.04 6.74
C ARG A 92 -7.41 7.33 5.92
N LYS A 93 -7.88 7.24 4.67
CA LYS A 93 -7.96 8.39 3.74
C LYS A 93 -8.53 9.63 4.44
N GLY A 94 -7.83 10.77 4.26
CA GLY A 94 -8.16 12.04 4.91
C GLY A 94 -7.55 12.23 6.30
N LEU A 95 -6.84 11.24 6.85
CA LEU A 95 -6.07 11.35 8.07
C LEU A 95 -4.57 11.37 7.77
N THR A 96 -3.81 12.00 8.66
CA THR A 96 -2.35 12.02 8.64
C THR A 96 -1.81 11.43 9.94
N CYS A 97 -0.70 10.71 9.84
CA CYS A 97 0.04 10.25 11.02
C CYS A 97 0.73 11.46 11.68
N ARG A 98 0.24 11.90 12.83
CA ARG A 98 0.79 13.00 13.63
C ARG A 98 0.96 12.54 15.06
N ASN A 99 2.12 12.80 15.67
CA ASN A 99 2.44 12.36 17.03
C ASN A 99 2.15 10.86 17.24
N THR A 100 2.53 10.02 16.28
CA THR A 100 2.29 8.56 16.27
C THR A 100 0.83 8.12 16.20
N ARG A 101 -0.13 9.02 15.97
CA ARG A 101 -1.55 8.70 15.82
C ARG A 101 -2.14 9.23 14.51
N CYS A 102 -3.15 8.55 13.99
CA CYS A 102 -3.89 9.02 12.83
C CYS A 102 -4.90 10.09 13.23
N GLN A 103 -4.80 11.27 12.63
CA GLN A 103 -5.70 12.40 12.90
C GLN A 103 -5.73 13.36 11.71
N LYS A 104 -6.75 14.22 11.64
CA LYS A 104 -6.86 15.24 10.58
C LYS A 104 -5.82 16.36 10.74
#